data_AF-W2Q4W5-F1
#
_entry.id   AF-W2Q4W5-F1
#
_cell.length_a   1.000
_cell.length_b   1.000
_cell.length_c   1.000
_cell.angle_alpha   90.00
_cell.angle_beta   90.00
_cell.angle_gamma   90.00
#
_symmetry.space_group_name_H-M   'P 1'
#
loop_
_entity.id
_entity.type
_entity.pdbx_description
1 polymer ?
#
loop_
_entity_poly.entity_id
_entity_poly.type
_entity_poly.pdbx_seq_one_letter_code
_entity_poly.pdbx_strand_id
1 'polypeptide(L)'
;MLKEELPVVSLILERQSHHPLLEGFPTAARIGDLPLYLGEAGAAQDAEFLETNKIQAVIALGTGNLTAKPCEMLLIDILDMEEELLLLHFDECISFLKRHLMREDEPAAVLVHCVYGQSRSAAICVAFLMATQSKTLLDSYDEVQKVRPCITINPGFLRQLELFERMENNPQIMSSTPAHAELRMMMAKRQRLKTGVAEIVTTPQLTRPAQSLCCRKCNYVLCTTRNQLTHTPATGGICAGIFIEPMQWMTMNPTFMTNNDGKLLCPSCKAKLGSWNWIGVKCNCKCFVSPAFQLVPSRTHCRVL
;
A
#
# COMPACT_ATOMS: atom_id res chain seq x y z
N MET A 1 -4.82 -28.76 -19.19
CA MET A 1 -3.95 -28.23 -18.12
C MET A 1 -4.47 -26.85 -17.78
N LEU A 2 -5.12 -26.69 -16.63
CA LEU A 2 -5.53 -25.38 -16.12
C LEU A 2 -4.26 -24.63 -15.73
N LYS A 3 -3.92 -23.56 -16.45
CA LYS A 3 -2.87 -22.64 -16.01
C LYS A 3 -3.37 -22.03 -14.70
N GLU A 4 -2.67 -22.27 -13.60
CA GLU A 4 -2.90 -21.52 -12.37
C GLU A 4 -2.69 -20.03 -12.70
N GLU A 5 -3.72 -19.20 -12.46
CA GLU A 5 -3.62 -17.77 -12.66
C GLU A 5 -2.52 -17.23 -11.72
N LEU A 6 -1.48 -16.66 -12.29
CA LEU A 6 -0.43 -15.98 -11.54
C LEU A 6 -1.06 -14.83 -10.75
N PRO A 7 -0.66 -14.59 -9.48
CA PRO A 7 -1.02 -13.37 -8.77
C PRO A 7 -0.73 -12.14 -9.63
N VAL A 8 -1.62 -11.15 -9.63
CA VAL A 8 -1.58 -9.99 -10.55
C VAL A 8 -0.22 -9.28 -10.54
N VAL A 9 0.39 -9.16 -9.36
CA VAL A 9 1.74 -8.57 -9.20
C VAL A 9 2.80 -9.38 -9.95
N SER A 10 2.77 -10.71 -9.86
CA SER A 10 3.73 -11.60 -10.56
C SER A 10 3.57 -11.49 -12.07
N LEU A 11 2.33 -11.41 -12.57
CA LEU A 11 2.05 -11.21 -13.99
C LEU A 11 2.62 -9.88 -14.49
N ILE A 12 2.41 -8.78 -13.75
CA ILE A 12 2.94 -7.47 -14.13
C ILE A 12 4.47 -7.47 -14.11
N LEU A 13 5.10 -8.08 -13.10
CA LEU A 13 6.57 -8.17 -13.02
C LEU A 13 7.17 -8.96 -14.20
N GLU A 14 6.54 -10.06 -14.61
CA GLU A 14 6.95 -10.82 -15.80
C GLU A 14 6.85 -9.96 -17.07
N ARG A 15 5.77 -9.20 -17.24
CA ARG A 15 5.59 -8.27 -18.36
C ARG A 15 6.69 -7.20 -18.38
N GLN A 16 6.95 -6.57 -17.23
CA GLN A 16 7.97 -5.53 -17.08
C GLN A 16 9.37 -5.98 -17.51
N SER A 17 9.71 -7.26 -17.36
CA SER A 17 11.01 -7.79 -17.81
C SER A 17 11.24 -7.73 -19.33
N HIS A 18 10.16 -7.54 -20.10
CA HIS A 18 10.17 -7.41 -21.56
C HIS A 18 9.90 -5.98 -22.03
N HIS A 19 9.76 -5.02 -21.11
CA HIS A 19 9.49 -3.63 -21.47
C HIS A 19 10.70 -3.01 -22.17
N PRO A 20 10.46 -2.11 -23.14
CA PRO A 20 11.53 -1.40 -23.81
C PRO A 20 12.23 -0.45 -22.83
N LEU A 21 13.51 -0.18 -23.09
CA LEU A 21 14.28 0.83 -22.36
C LEU A 21 13.68 2.22 -22.57
N LEU A 22 14.01 3.16 -21.69
CA LEU A 22 13.50 4.54 -21.73
C LEU A 22 13.84 5.29 -23.04
N GLU A 23 14.93 4.89 -23.70
CA GLU A 23 15.46 5.56 -24.88
C GLU A 23 14.45 5.54 -26.04
N GLY A 24 14.21 6.71 -26.65
CA GLY A 24 13.30 6.86 -27.78
C GLY A 24 11.82 7.09 -27.42
N PHE A 25 11.47 7.17 -26.13
CA PHE A 25 10.12 7.56 -25.71
C PHE A 25 10.03 9.05 -25.39
N PRO A 26 8.85 9.68 -25.58
CA PRO A 26 8.66 11.08 -25.21
C PRO A 26 8.86 11.30 -23.70
N THR A 27 9.32 12.48 -23.31
CA THR A 27 9.56 12.86 -21.91
C THR A 27 8.30 12.77 -21.05
N ALA A 28 7.12 12.98 -21.65
CA ALA A 28 5.83 12.76 -21.02
C ALA A 28 4.78 12.23 -22.03
N ALA A 29 3.74 11.59 -21.51
CA ALA A 29 2.61 11.09 -22.30
C ALA A 29 1.27 11.39 -21.58
N ARG A 30 0.24 11.72 -22.37
CA ARG A 30 -1.13 11.92 -21.85
C ARG A 30 -1.81 10.57 -21.63
N ILE A 31 -2.51 10.42 -20.51
CA ILE A 31 -3.23 9.21 -20.12
C ILE A 31 -4.72 9.39 -20.37
N GLY A 32 -5.28 8.55 -21.25
CA GLY A 32 -6.70 8.53 -21.55
C GLY A 32 -7.24 9.87 -22.05
N ASP A 33 -8.51 10.14 -21.76
CA ASP A 33 -9.21 11.34 -22.22
C ASP A 33 -9.04 12.55 -21.28
N LEU A 34 -8.59 12.33 -20.04
CA LEU A 34 -8.30 13.42 -19.10
C LEU A 34 -7.00 14.13 -19.49
N PRO A 35 -6.82 15.42 -19.17
CA PRO A 35 -5.54 16.10 -19.37
C PRO A 35 -4.53 15.73 -18.27
N LEU A 36 -4.38 14.43 -18.02
CA LEU A 36 -3.42 13.85 -17.08
C LEU A 36 -2.18 13.41 -17.87
N TYR A 37 -1.02 13.89 -17.47
CA TYR A 37 0.26 13.56 -18.10
C TYR A 37 1.16 12.81 -17.12
N LEU A 38 1.80 11.75 -17.59
CA LEU A 38 2.85 11.03 -16.89
C LEU A 38 4.18 11.31 -17.57
N GLY A 39 5.17 11.77 -16.80
CA GLY A 39 6.48 12.10 -17.37
C GLY A 39 7.66 11.92 -16.43
N GLU A 40 8.83 12.21 -16.99
CA GLU A 40 10.10 12.29 -16.30
C GLU A 40 10.41 13.73 -15.83
N ALA A 41 11.52 13.91 -15.12
CA ALA A 41 11.91 15.21 -14.58
C ALA A 41 12.13 16.27 -15.67
N GLY A 42 12.64 15.86 -16.84
CA GLY A 42 12.84 16.74 -17.99
C GLY A 42 11.54 17.38 -18.49
N ALA A 43 10.41 16.67 -18.44
CA ALA A 43 9.11 17.23 -18.84
C ALA A 43 8.66 18.39 -17.95
N ALA A 44 9.03 18.39 -16.66
CA ALA A 44 8.76 19.52 -15.78
C ALA A 44 9.67 20.73 -16.06
N GLN A 45 10.88 20.49 -16.59
CA GLN A 45 11.83 21.54 -16.95
C GLN A 45 11.59 22.13 -18.36
N ASP A 46 10.73 21.50 -19.14
CA ASP A 46 10.41 21.91 -20.51
C ASP A 46 9.25 22.93 -20.52
N ALA A 47 9.58 24.21 -20.60
CA ALA A 47 8.59 25.29 -20.64
C ALA A 47 7.63 25.18 -21.84
N GLU A 48 8.13 24.78 -23.01
CA GLU A 48 7.33 24.65 -24.23
C GLU A 48 6.31 23.51 -24.08
N PHE A 49 6.72 22.37 -23.52
CA PHE A 49 5.83 21.27 -23.19
C PHE A 49 4.73 21.72 -22.20
N LEU A 50 5.11 22.40 -21.12
CA LEU A 50 4.17 22.84 -20.08
C LEU A 50 3.17 23.89 -20.63
N GLU A 51 3.59 24.76 -21.52
CA GLU A 51 2.73 25.77 -22.17
C GLU A 51 1.80 25.15 -23.21
N THR A 52 2.35 24.35 -24.12
CA THR A 52 1.61 23.68 -25.22
C THR A 52 0.51 22.79 -24.67
N ASN A 53 0.79 22.05 -23.60
CA ASN A 53 -0.18 21.15 -22.95
C ASN A 53 -1.01 21.85 -21.87
N LYS A 54 -0.86 23.17 -21.70
CA LYS A 54 -1.58 24.00 -20.72
C LYS A 54 -1.52 23.42 -19.29
N ILE A 55 -0.38 22.86 -18.90
CA ILE A 55 -0.18 22.28 -17.56
C ILE A 55 -0.35 23.39 -16.52
N GLN A 56 -1.24 23.20 -15.55
CA GLN A 56 -1.51 24.16 -14.48
C GLN A 56 -1.05 23.65 -13.11
N ALA A 57 -0.92 22.33 -12.96
CA ALA A 57 -0.57 21.70 -11.71
C ALA A 57 0.42 20.54 -11.93
N VAL A 58 1.26 20.28 -10.94
CA VAL A 58 2.31 19.25 -11.02
C VAL A 58 2.44 18.49 -9.70
N ILE A 59 2.47 17.16 -9.78
CA ILE A 59 2.90 16.29 -8.69
C ILE A 59 4.34 15.83 -8.98
N ALA A 60 5.27 16.15 -8.08
CA ALA A 60 6.67 15.79 -8.19
C ALA A 60 7.07 14.79 -7.10
N LEU A 61 7.52 13.60 -7.50
CA LEU A 61 7.87 12.50 -6.60
C LEU A 61 9.39 12.30 -6.51
N GLY A 62 9.97 12.79 -5.41
CA GLY A 62 11.38 12.61 -5.05
C GLY A 62 12.38 13.43 -5.89
N THR A 63 11.93 14.53 -6.50
CA THR A 63 12.76 15.43 -7.33
C THR A 63 12.77 16.88 -6.85
N GLY A 64 11.89 17.25 -5.90
CA GLY A 64 11.63 18.64 -5.55
C GLY A 64 10.94 19.41 -6.68
N ASN A 65 10.94 20.74 -6.58
CA ASN A 65 10.34 21.62 -7.58
C ASN A 65 11.33 21.87 -8.74
N LEU A 66 10.99 21.36 -9.93
CA LEU A 66 11.76 21.53 -11.16
C LEU A 66 11.00 22.31 -12.25
N THR A 67 9.83 22.86 -11.94
CA THR A 67 8.95 23.43 -12.98
C THR A 67 9.53 24.68 -13.61
N ALA A 68 9.62 24.70 -14.95
CA ALA A 68 10.12 25.86 -15.69
C ALA A 68 9.17 27.06 -15.74
N LYS A 69 7.90 26.88 -15.33
CA LYS A 69 6.93 27.96 -15.17
C LYS A 69 6.12 27.80 -13.87
N PRO A 70 5.43 28.85 -13.39
CA PRO A 70 4.56 28.74 -12.23
C PRO A 70 3.41 27.73 -12.45
N CYS A 71 3.34 26.75 -11.56
CA CYS A 71 2.29 25.74 -11.48
C CYS A 71 1.88 25.55 -10.00
N GLU A 72 0.66 25.09 -9.74
CA GLU A 72 0.33 24.56 -8.42
C GLU A 72 1.11 23.25 -8.20
N MET A 73 1.78 23.11 -7.06
CA MET A 73 2.70 22.00 -6.82
C MET A 73 2.25 21.12 -5.65
N LEU A 74 2.34 19.81 -5.83
CA LEU A 74 2.39 18.84 -4.74
C LEU A 74 3.75 18.13 -4.78
N LEU A 75 4.56 18.30 -3.74
CA LEU A 75 5.89 17.72 -3.63
C LEU A 75 5.87 16.56 -2.63
N ILE A 76 6.19 15.36 -3.10
CA ILE A 76 6.28 14.17 -2.27
C ILE A 76 7.74 13.72 -2.20
N ASP A 77 8.33 13.77 -1.02
CA ASP A 77 9.69 13.27 -0.80
C ASP A 77 9.68 11.75 -0.60
N ILE A 78 9.94 11.01 -1.67
CA ILE A 78 9.95 9.54 -1.67
C ILE A 78 10.98 8.97 -2.65
N LEU A 79 11.72 7.98 -2.17
CA LEU A 79 12.68 7.22 -2.98
C LEU A 79 11.99 6.09 -3.75
N ASP A 80 12.65 5.62 -4.81
CA ASP A 80 12.15 4.52 -5.65
C ASP A 80 12.62 3.15 -5.13
N MET A 81 12.25 2.83 -3.90
CA MET A 81 12.69 1.61 -3.22
C MET A 81 11.47 0.79 -2.77
N GLU A 82 11.61 -0.54 -2.74
CA GLU A 82 10.50 -1.44 -2.39
C GLU A 82 10.02 -1.25 -0.94
N GLU A 83 10.87 -0.74 -0.06
CA GLU A 83 10.59 -0.46 1.35
C GLU A 83 9.91 0.90 1.59
N GLU A 84 9.79 1.72 0.55
CA GLU A 84 9.07 3.00 0.61
C GLU A 84 7.56 2.79 0.57
N LEU A 85 6.81 3.56 1.37
CA LEU A 85 5.34 3.43 1.47
C LEU A 85 4.64 4.52 0.68
N LEU A 86 4.58 4.34 -0.65
CA LEU A 86 3.88 5.24 -1.56
C LEU A 86 2.37 5.31 -1.27
N LEU A 87 1.75 4.21 -0.79
CA LEU A 87 0.32 4.14 -0.47
C LEU A 87 -0.11 5.23 0.52
N LEU A 88 0.77 5.62 1.45
CA LEU A 88 0.47 6.68 2.42
C LEU A 88 0.24 8.05 1.78
N HIS A 89 0.72 8.24 0.54
CA HIS A 89 0.58 9.47 -0.24
C HIS A 89 -0.59 9.40 -1.23
N PHE A 90 -1.32 8.29 -1.31
CA PHE A 90 -2.42 8.13 -2.27
C PHE A 90 -3.55 9.12 -2.00
N ASP A 91 -3.93 9.35 -0.74
CA ASP A 91 -5.04 10.26 -0.41
C ASP A 91 -4.77 11.69 -0.88
N GLU A 92 -3.59 12.22 -0.55
CA GLU A 92 -3.19 13.57 -0.97
C GLU A 92 -3.00 13.68 -2.48
N CYS A 93 -2.37 12.70 -3.13
CA CYS A 93 -2.13 12.72 -4.57
C CYS A 93 -3.44 12.59 -5.36
N ILE A 94 -4.31 11.65 -4.99
CA ILE A 94 -5.61 11.45 -5.66
C ILE A 94 -6.50 12.66 -5.43
N SER A 95 -6.52 13.23 -4.23
CA SER A 95 -7.29 14.45 -3.95
C SER A 95 -6.79 15.63 -4.77
N PHE A 96 -5.47 15.80 -4.92
CA PHE A 96 -4.87 16.81 -5.79
C PHE A 96 -5.30 16.61 -7.25
N LEU A 97 -5.17 15.39 -7.77
CA LEU A 97 -5.58 15.07 -9.14
C LEU A 97 -7.07 15.30 -9.38
N LYS A 98 -7.95 14.86 -8.47
CA LYS A 98 -9.41 15.08 -8.57
C LYS A 98 -9.74 16.57 -8.63
N ARG A 99 -9.12 17.38 -7.77
CA ARG A 99 -9.37 18.83 -7.71
C ARG A 99 -9.07 19.56 -9.01
N HIS A 100 -8.12 19.07 -9.82
CA HIS A 100 -7.75 19.67 -11.10
C HIS A 100 -8.45 19.01 -12.30
N LEU A 101 -8.46 17.68 -12.35
CA LEU A 101 -8.92 16.91 -13.51
C LEU A 101 -10.44 16.72 -13.56
N MET A 102 -11.14 16.87 -12.43
CA MET A 102 -12.58 16.63 -12.30
C MET A 102 -13.35 17.89 -11.90
N ARG A 103 -12.87 19.06 -12.33
CA ARG A 103 -13.57 20.34 -12.12
C ARG A 103 -14.87 20.36 -12.91
N GLU A 104 -15.90 21.02 -12.37
CA GLU A 104 -17.21 21.17 -13.03
C GLU A 104 -17.15 22.03 -14.30
N ASP A 105 -16.23 23.01 -14.34
CA ASP A 105 -15.97 23.85 -15.51
C ASP A 105 -15.10 23.10 -16.55
N GLU A 106 -13.85 23.52 -16.72
CA GLU A 106 -12.87 22.89 -17.60
C GLU A 106 -11.79 22.18 -16.75
N PRO A 107 -11.49 20.90 -17.04
CA PRO A 107 -10.38 20.18 -16.43
C PRO A 107 -9.05 20.94 -16.63
N ALA A 108 -8.32 21.14 -15.54
CA ALA A 108 -6.98 21.71 -15.57
C ALA A 108 -5.95 20.59 -15.80
N ALA A 109 -5.03 20.80 -16.75
CA ALA A 109 -4.04 19.78 -17.08
C ALA A 109 -3.01 19.59 -15.96
N VAL A 110 -2.71 18.33 -15.62
CA VAL A 110 -1.80 17.97 -14.53
C VAL A 110 -0.67 17.09 -15.04
N LEU A 111 0.57 17.41 -14.66
CA LEU A 111 1.73 16.54 -14.87
C LEU A 111 2.07 15.80 -13.57
N VAL A 112 2.16 14.48 -13.62
CA VAL A 112 2.71 13.64 -12.55
C VAL A 112 4.07 13.13 -13.01
N HIS A 113 5.13 13.49 -12.30
CA HIS A 113 6.48 13.10 -12.67
C HIS A 113 7.33 12.60 -11.49
N CYS A 114 8.36 11.84 -11.83
CA CYS A 114 9.46 11.50 -10.93
C CYS A 114 10.78 11.75 -11.68
N VAL A 115 11.84 10.98 -11.41
CA VAL A 115 13.11 11.11 -12.15
C VAL A 115 12.96 10.67 -13.61
N TYR A 116 12.54 9.41 -13.84
CA TYR A 116 12.47 8.79 -15.19
C TYR A 116 11.03 8.59 -15.71
N GLY A 117 10.03 8.87 -14.88
CA GLY A 117 8.63 8.65 -15.25
C GLY A 117 8.25 7.17 -15.41
N GLN A 118 8.92 6.25 -14.70
CA GLN A 118 8.71 4.80 -14.87
C GLN A 118 8.00 4.11 -13.70
N SER A 119 8.32 4.47 -12.45
CA SER A 119 7.87 3.76 -11.26
C SER A 119 6.98 4.62 -10.36
N ARG A 120 7.56 5.53 -9.55
CA ARG A 120 6.80 6.40 -8.61
C ARG A 120 5.60 7.12 -9.25
N SER A 121 5.84 7.88 -10.31
CA SER A 121 4.77 8.65 -10.97
C SER A 121 3.77 7.76 -11.70
N ALA A 122 4.24 6.69 -12.34
CA ALA A 122 3.36 5.70 -12.97
C ALA A 122 2.43 5.06 -11.95
N ALA A 123 2.93 4.69 -10.77
CA ALA A 123 2.14 4.13 -9.68
C ALA A 123 1.06 5.10 -9.18
N ILE A 124 1.35 6.40 -9.05
CA ILE A 124 0.33 7.40 -8.70
C ILE A 124 -0.74 7.53 -9.80
N CYS A 125 -0.35 7.51 -11.08
CA CYS A 125 -1.32 7.52 -12.18
C CYS A 125 -2.22 6.27 -12.16
N VAL A 126 -1.64 5.08 -11.95
CA VAL A 126 -2.39 3.82 -11.81
C VAL A 126 -3.37 3.92 -10.63
N ALA A 127 -2.91 4.33 -9.45
CA ALA A 127 -3.77 4.49 -8.27
C ALA A 127 -4.92 5.48 -8.50
N PHE A 128 -4.66 6.58 -9.22
CA PHE A 128 -5.70 7.53 -9.58
C PHE A 128 -6.78 6.90 -10.47
N LEU A 129 -6.40 6.14 -11.51
CA LEU A 129 -7.36 5.45 -12.38
C LEU A 129 -8.19 4.43 -11.58
N MET A 130 -7.55 3.64 -10.72
CA MET A 130 -8.23 2.69 -9.83
C MET A 130 -9.29 3.39 -8.96
N ALA A 131 -8.93 4.51 -8.33
CA ALA A 131 -9.77 5.26 -7.40
C ALA A 131 -10.90 6.07 -8.06
N THR A 132 -10.83 6.31 -9.37
CA THR A 132 -11.76 7.21 -10.07
C THR A 132 -12.62 6.51 -11.12
N GLN A 133 -12.16 5.37 -11.63
CA GLN A 133 -12.81 4.66 -12.73
C GLN A 133 -13.23 3.24 -12.35
N SER A 134 -13.15 2.89 -11.06
CA SER A 134 -13.49 1.56 -10.54
C SER A 134 -12.77 0.42 -11.27
N LYS A 135 -11.55 0.68 -11.74
CA LYS A 135 -10.72 -0.27 -12.47
C LYS A 135 -9.90 -1.13 -11.53
N THR A 136 -9.59 -2.33 -11.99
CA THR A 136 -8.62 -3.19 -11.31
C THR A 136 -7.20 -2.61 -11.41
N LEU A 137 -6.27 -3.13 -10.63
CA LEU A 137 -4.83 -2.84 -10.78
C LEU A 137 -4.38 -3.13 -12.21
N LEU A 138 -4.75 -4.30 -12.75
CA LEU A 138 -4.31 -4.73 -14.08
C LEU A 138 -4.85 -3.80 -15.18
N ASP A 139 -6.15 -3.49 -15.16
CA ASP A 139 -6.77 -2.61 -16.15
C ASP A 139 -6.17 -1.20 -16.10
N SER A 140 -5.98 -0.67 -14.90
CA SER A 140 -5.40 0.66 -14.69
C SER A 140 -3.94 0.71 -15.13
N TYR A 141 -3.18 -0.34 -14.84
CA TYR A 141 -1.79 -0.49 -15.29
C TYR A 141 -1.69 -0.52 -16.82
N ASP A 142 -2.56 -1.29 -17.48
CA ASP A 142 -2.58 -1.44 -18.94
C ASP A 142 -2.84 -0.11 -19.66
N GLU A 143 -3.71 0.74 -19.11
CA GLU A 143 -3.96 2.06 -19.68
C GLU A 143 -2.77 3.01 -19.58
N VAL A 144 -2.07 3.00 -18.46
CA VAL A 144 -0.85 3.80 -18.30
C VAL A 144 0.25 3.25 -19.20
N GLN A 145 0.42 1.93 -19.26
CA GLN A 145 1.43 1.29 -20.10
C GLN A 145 1.19 1.57 -21.60
N LYS A 146 -0.07 1.56 -22.04
CA LYS A 146 -0.42 1.80 -23.45
C LYS A 146 0.14 3.11 -23.99
N VAL A 147 0.16 4.15 -23.16
CA VAL A 147 0.66 5.48 -23.55
C VAL A 147 2.14 5.70 -23.21
N ARG A 148 2.67 4.95 -22.24
CA ARG A 148 4.09 4.96 -21.86
C ARG A 148 4.62 3.53 -21.69
N PRO A 149 5.03 2.86 -22.78
CA PRO A 149 5.41 1.44 -22.75
C PRO A 149 6.61 1.09 -21.85
N CYS A 150 7.46 2.06 -21.52
CA CYS A 150 8.65 1.89 -20.69
C CYS A 150 8.39 1.96 -19.17
N ILE A 151 7.12 2.09 -18.72
CA ILE A 151 6.84 2.07 -17.27
C ILE A 151 7.35 0.76 -16.64
N THR A 152 7.99 0.86 -15.48
CA THR A 152 8.53 -0.28 -14.75
C THR A 152 8.37 0.03 -13.27
N ILE A 153 7.21 -0.29 -12.70
CA ILE A 153 6.89 -0.02 -11.30
C ILE A 153 7.62 -1.04 -10.42
N ASN A 154 8.29 -0.57 -9.36
CA ASN A 154 9.02 -1.49 -8.49
C ASN A 154 8.05 -2.47 -7.76
N PRO A 155 8.53 -3.67 -7.37
CA PRO A 155 7.69 -4.70 -6.75
C PRO A 155 6.97 -4.24 -5.46
N GLY A 156 7.60 -3.39 -4.66
CA GLY A 156 7.01 -2.86 -3.42
C GLY A 156 5.82 -1.94 -3.68
N PHE A 157 5.86 -1.11 -4.73
CA PHE A 157 4.74 -0.28 -5.14
C PHE A 157 3.64 -1.08 -5.82
N LEU A 158 3.95 -2.11 -6.61
CA LEU A 158 2.94 -3.01 -7.16
C LEU A 158 2.14 -3.74 -6.07
N ARG A 159 2.82 -4.23 -5.02
CA ARG A 159 2.16 -4.83 -3.85
C ARG A 159 1.27 -3.82 -3.12
N GLN A 160 1.69 -2.56 -3.05
CA GLN A 160 0.88 -1.49 -2.46
C GLN A 160 -0.35 -1.16 -3.32
N LEU A 161 -0.24 -1.20 -4.65
CA LEU A 161 -1.41 -1.06 -5.52
C LEU A 161 -2.37 -2.24 -5.40
N GLU A 162 -1.88 -3.48 -5.31
CA GLU A 162 -2.72 -4.66 -5.05
C GLU A 162 -3.40 -4.56 -3.67
N LEU A 163 -2.67 -4.06 -2.66
CA LEU A 163 -3.24 -3.80 -1.34
C LEU A 163 -4.33 -2.73 -1.40
N PHE A 164 -4.12 -1.67 -2.19
CA PHE A 164 -5.08 -0.60 -2.42
C PHE A 164 -6.36 -1.10 -3.12
N GLU A 165 -6.25 -2.03 -4.06
CA GLU A 165 -7.40 -2.72 -4.65
C GLU A 165 -8.21 -3.50 -3.61
N ARG A 166 -7.54 -4.21 -2.70
CA ARG A 166 -8.16 -4.90 -1.55
C ARG A 166 -8.72 -3.93 -0.50
N MET A 167 -8.34 -2.66 -0.56
CA MET A 167 -8.94 -1.55 0.20
C MET A 167 -10.11 -0.91 -0.57
N GLU A 168 -10.64 -1.58 -1.61
CA GLU A 168 -11.75 -1.10 -2.44
C GLU A 168 -11.42 0.20 -3.17
N ASN A 169 -10.14 0.38 -3.55
CA ASN A 169 -9.60 1.59 -4.17
C ASN A 169 -9.84 2.87 -3.33
N ASN A 170 -9.95 2.70 -2.00
CA ASN A 170 -10.18 3.79 -1.06
C ASN A 170 -8.87 4.20 -0.38
N PRO A 171 -8.41 5.47 -0.51
CA PRO A 171 -7.13 5.90 0.03
C PRO A 171 -7.13 6.13 1.55
N GLN A 172 -8.26 5.92 2.22
CA GLN A 172 -8.39 6.10 3.67
C GLN A 172 -7.61 5.04 4.47
N ILE A 173 -6.47 5.44 5.04
CA ILE A 173 -5.55 4.52 5.74
C ILE A 173 -6.11 3.90 7.04
N MET A 174 -7.09 4.54 7.70
CA MET A 174 -7.60 4.15 9.03
C MET A 174 -8.88 3.31 9.01
N SER A 175 -9.29 2.76 7.87
CA SER A 175 -10.45 1.87 7.84
C SER A 175 -10.16 0.53 8.54
N SER A 176 -11.20 -0.30 8.61
CA SER A 176 -11.22 -1.52 9.42
C SER A 176 -11.33 -2.79 8.58
N THR A 177 -10.83 -2.80 7.35
CA THR A 177 -10.74 -4.06 6.58
C THR A 177 -9.43 -4.80 6.90
N PRO A 178 -9.32 -6.12 6.63
CA PRO A 178 -8.06 -6.85 6.76
C PRO A 178 -6.90 -6.25 5.97
N ALA A 179 -7.17 -5.65 4.81
CA ALA A 179 -6.16 -4.93 4.01
C ALA A 179 -5.58 -3.72 4.77
N HIS A 180 -6.41 -3.00 5.52
CA HIS A 180 -5.94 -1.90 6.36
C HIS A 180 -5.09 -2.39 7.54
N ALA A 181 -5.37 -3.58 8.08
CA ALA A 181 -4.51 -4.19 9.09
C ALA A 181 -3.12 -4.52 8.51
N GLU A 182 -3.06 -4.98 7.26
CA GLU A 182 -1.80 -5.20 6.55
C GLU A 182 -1.04 -3.90 6.32
N LEU A 183 -1.71 -2.82 5.89
CA LEU A 183 -1.10 -1.50 5.78
C LEU A 183 -0.50 -1.03 7.12
N ARG A 184 -1.26 -1.15 8.21
CA ARG A 184 -0.78 -0.78 9.56
C ARG A 184 0.44 -1.60 10.00
N MET A 185 0.51 -2.88 9.62
CA MET A 185 1.70 -3.71 9.83
C MET A 185 2.91 -3.21 9.03
N MET A 186 2.72 -2.82 7.77
CA MET A 186 3.79 -2.24 6.95
C MET A 186 4.31 -0.94 7.55
N MET A 187 3.41 -0.06 8.00
CA MET A 187 3.77 1.20 8.64
C MET A 187 4.52 0.98 9.96
N ALA A 188 4.03 0.07 10.83
CA ALA A 188 4.68 -0.24 12.10
C ALA A 188 6.12 -0.76 11.89
N LYS A 189 6.31 -1.62 10.88
CA LYS A 189 7.62 -2.13 10.49
C LYS A 189 8.55 -1.03 10.01
N ARG A 190 8.11 -0.19 9.08
CA ARG A 190 8.90 0.92 8.54
C ARG A 190 9.32 1.88 9.64
N GLN A 191 8.40 2.27 10.51
CA GLN A 191 8.69 3.17 11.63
C GLN A 191 9.75 2.57 12.55
N ARG A 192 9.62 1.28 12.90
CA ARG A 192 10.59 0.58 13.73
C ARG A 192 11.97 0.51 13.08
N LEU A 193 12.04 0.29 11.76
CA LEU A 193 13.31 0.32 11.03
C LEU A 193 13.96 1.71 11.04
N LYS A 194 13.15 2.78 10.95
CA LYS A 194 13.66 4.16 10.94
C LYS A 194 14.03 4.69 12.33
N THR A 195 13.27 4.35 13.36
CA THR A 195 13.33 5.01 14.68
C THR A 195 13.64 4.06 15.84
N GLY A 196 13.58 2.75 15.62
CA GLY A 196 13.63 1.75 16.69
C GLY A 196 12.31 1.58 17.46
N VAL A 197 11.28 2.38 17.17
CA VAL A 197 9.99 2.41 17.89
C VAL A 197 8.85 1.96 16.97
N ALA A 198 7.84 1.28 17.52
CA ALA A 198 6.60 0.94 16.80
C ALA A 198 5.39 1.64 17.44
N GLU A 199 4.93 2.75 16.87
CA GLU A 199 3.82 3.52 17.44
C GLU A 199 2.44 3.06 16.97
N ILE A 200 2.37 2.33 15.85
CA ILE A 200 1.10 1.91 15.27
C ILE A 200 0.61 0.70 16.04
N VAL A 201 -0.11 0.99 17.10
CA VAL A 201 -0.70 0.02 18.01
C VAL A 201 -2.19 0.29 18.07
N THR A 202 -3.02 -0.71 17.73
CA THR A 202 -4.45 -0.50 17.60
C THR A 202 -5.20 -0.89 18.87
N THR A 203 -6.19 -0.10 19.25
CA THR A 203 -7.14 -0.51 20.29
C THR A 203 -8.17 -1.44 19.65
N PRO A 204 -8.55 -2.57 20.28
CA PRO A 204 -9.64 -3.40 19.79
C PRO A 204 -10.92 -2.56 19.65
N GLN A 205 -11.32 -2.25 18.42
CA GLN A 205 -12.55 -1.52 18.15
C GLN A 205 -13.73 -2.49 18.22
N LEU A 206 -14.38 -2.55 19.38
CA LEU A 206 -15.51 -3.44 19.65
C LEU A 206 -16.81 -2.86 19.10
N THR A 207 -16.95 -2.81 17.78
CA THR A 207 -18.21 -2.43 17.13
C THR A 207 -19.17 -3.62 17.08
N ARG A 208 -20.45 -3.42 17.36
CA ARG A 208 -21.48 -4.49 17.25
C ARG A 208 -22.26 -4.36 15.93
N PRO A 209 -22.59 -5.48 15.25
CA PRO A 209 -22.12 -6.84 15.49
C PRO A 209 -20.74 -7.06 14.85
N ALA A 210 -19.77 -7.60 15.60
CA ALA A 210 -18.48 -8.02 15.02
C ALA A 210 -17.98 -9.34 15.62
N GLN A 211 -17.44 -10.19 14.74
CA GLN A 211 -16.71 -11.38 15.17
C GLN A 211 -15.42 -10.96 15.88
N SER A 212 -15.34 -11.32 17.15
CA SER A 212 -14.25 -10.99 18.05
C SER A 212 -13.44 -12.22 18.39
N LEU A 213 -12.12 -12.08 18.41
CA LEU A 213 -11.21 -13.13 18.83
C LEU A 213 -10.91 -12.96 20.32
N CYS A 214 -11.24 -13.97 21.11
CA CYS A 214 -11.16 -13.93 22.56
C CYS A 214 -10.17 -14.96 23.10
N CYS A 215 -9.66 -14.69 24.31
CA CYS A 215 -8.91 -15.67 25.09
C CYS A 215 -9.83 -16.83 25.49
N ARG A 216 -9.45 -18.07 25.16
CA ARG A 216 -10.26 -19.26 25.48
C ARG A 216 -10.42 -19.51 27.00
N LYS A 217 -9.47 -19.04 27.82
CA LYS A 217 -9.48 -19.25 29.28
C LYS A 217 -10.44 -18.32 30.02
N CYS A 218 -10.51 -17.05 29.63
CA CYS A 218 -11.22 -16.02 30.40
C CYS A 218 -12.15 -15.13 29.56
N ASN A 219 -12.34 -15.42 28.28
CA ASN A 219 -13.17 -14.66 27.34
C ASN A 219 -12.75 -13.20 27.10
N TYR A 220 -11.57 -12.77 27.58
CA TYR A 220 -11.06 -11.43 27.31
C TYR A 220 -10.92 -11.21 25.80
N VAL A 221 -11.46 -10.11 25.29
CA VAL A 221 -11.43 -9.78 23.86
C VAL A 221 -10.06 -9.26 23.46
N LEU A 222 -9.40 -9.94 22.53
CA LEU A 222 -8.05 -9.62 22.10
C LEU A 222 -8.03 -8.68 20.90
N CYS A 223 -8.89 -8.94 19.92
CA CYS A 223 -9.05 -8.13 18.71
C CYS A 223 -10.35 -8.56 18.00
N THR A 224 -10.67 -7.90 16.89
CA THR A 224 -11.71 -8.34 15.95
C THR A 224 -11.10 -9.13 14.79
N THR A 225 -11.92 -9.80 13.99
CA THR A 225 -11.48 -10.47 12.75
C THR A 225 -10.88 -9.50 11.73
N ARG A 226 -11.23 -8.21 11.81
CA ARG A 226 -10.70 -7.14 10.96
C ARG A 226 -9.22 -6.82 11.21
N ASN A 227 -8.73 -7.16 12.40
CA ASN A 227 -7.33 -6.97 12.78
C ASN A 227 -6.45 -8.16 12.34
N GLN A 228 -7.03 -9.19 11.71
CA GLN A 228 -6.31 -10.38 11.25
C GLN A 228 -5.69 -10.15 9.88
N LEU A 229 -4.48 -10.67 9.71
CA LEU A 229 -3.72 -10.62 8.47
C LEU A 229 -3.98 -11.90 7.66
N THR A 230 -4.37 -11.72 6.42
CA THR A 230 -4.54 -12.80 5.45
C THR A 230 -3.24 -13.02 4.68
N HIS A 231 -2.82 -14.27 4.52
CA HIS A 231 -1.73 -14.62 3.61
C HIS A 231 -2.01 -15.97 2.97
N THR A 232 -1.69 -16.07 1.68
CA THR A 232 -2.01 -17.26 0.86
C THR A 232 -0.82 -18.23 0.86
N PRO A 233 -1.02 -19.51 1.24
CA PRO A 233 0.00 -20.55 1.11
C PRO A 233 0.47 -20.73 -0.33
N ALA A 234 1.76 -21.04 -0.53
CA ALA A 234 2.31 -21.32 -1.86
C ALA A 234 1.68 -22.54 -2.56
N THR A 235 1.08 -23.46 -1.79
CA THR A 235 0.41 -24.67 -2.29
C THR A 235 -1.09 -24.49 -2.53
N GLY A 236 -1.62 -23.26 -2.39
CA GLY A 236 -3.06 -23.01 -2.34
C GLY A 236 -3.69 -23.44 -1.01
N GLY A 237 -4.81 -22.79 -0.64
CA GLY A 237 -5.59 -23.08 0.57
C GLY A 237 -5.62 -21.96 1.62
N ILE A 238 -6.21 -22.24 2.79
CA ILE A 238 -6.35 -21.28 3.89
C ILE A 238 -5.34 -21.61 4.98
N CYS A 239 -4.53 -20.63 5.40
CA CYS A 239 -3.61 -20.81 6.52
C CYS A 239 -4.38 -20.90 7.85
N ALA A 240 -4.09 -21.93 8.64
CA ALA A 240 -4.64 -22.08 10.00
C ALA A 240 -3.96 -21.17 11.05
N GLY A 241 -2.89 -20.47 10.69
CA GLY A 241 -2.18 -19.55 11.57
C GLY A 241 -2.93 -18.22 11.73
N ILE A 242 -3.13 -17.78 12.96
CA ILE A 242 -3.78 -16.50 13.26
C ILE A 242 -2.71 -15.45 13.47
N PHE A 243 -2.57 -14.51 12.54
CA PHE A 243 -1.69 -13.36 12.64
C PHE A 243 -2.54 -12.10 12.75
N ILE A 244 -2.14 -11.20 13.63
CA ILE A 244 -2.85 -9.94 13.85
C ILE A 244 -1.89 -8.77 13.78
N GLU A 245 -2.43 -7.57 13.62
CA GLU A 245 -1.67 -6.34 13.85
C GLU A 245 -1.31 -6.16 15.33
N PRO A 246 -0.30 -5.32 15.65
CA PRO A 246 0.02 -4.96 17.02
C PRO A 246 -1.17 -4.28 17.72
N MET A 247 -1.58 -4.82 18.86
CA MET A 247 -2.72 -4.31 19.65
C MET A 247 -2.26 -3.60 20.91
N GLN A 248 -3.05 -2.64 21.42
CA GLN A 248 -2.71 -1.80 22.58
C GLN A 248 -2.37 -2.61 23.82
N TRP A 249 -3.04 -3.75 24.02
CA TRP A 249 -2.77 -4.59 25.16
C TRP A 249 -1.41 -5.30 25.12
N MET A 250 -0.74 -5.37 23.96
CA MET A 250 0.59 -5.97 23.82
C MET A 250 1.68 -5.10 24.46
N THR A 251 1.49 -3.78 24.50
CA THR A 251 2.44 -2.82 25.10
C THR A 251 2.48 -2.90 26.62
N MET A 252 1.51 -3.57 27.25
CA MET A 252 1.56 -3.87 28.69
C MET A 252 2.73 -4.78 29.06
N ASN A 253 3.36 -5.45 28.08
CA ASN A 253 4.64 -6.11 28.28
C ASN A 253 5.78 -5.11 27.94
N PRO A 254 6.61 -4.72 28.92
CA PRO A 254 7.72 -3.77 28.70
C PRO A 254 8.68 -4.19 27.59
N THR A 255 8.84 -5.49 27.36
CA THR A 255 9.77 -6.01 26.35
C THR A 255 9.25 -5.92 24.92
N PHE A 256 7.96 -5.60 24.72
CA PHE A 256 7.32 -5.59 23.39
C PHE A 256 7.97 -4.61 22.41
N MET A 257 8.37 -3.45 22.95
CA MET A 257 8.96 -2.37 22.16
C MET A 257 10.47 -2.53 22.02
N THR A 258 11.15 -3.03 23.06
CA THR A 258 12.61 -3.08 23.13
C THR A 258 13.22 -4.33 22.49
N ASN A 259 12.52 -5.47 22.53
CA ASN A 259 13.05 -6.74 22.04
C ASN A 259 12.54 -7.03 20.62
N ASN A 260 13.20 -7.93 19.91
CA ASN A 260 12.79 -8.38 18.58
C ASN A 260 11.76 -9.50 18.60
N ASP A 261 11.66 -10.26 19.70
CA ASP A 261 10.70 -11.33 19.87
C ASP A 261 10.23 -11.47 21.32
N GLY A 262 9.11 -12.19 21.50
CA GLY A 262 8.59 -12.48 22.82
C GLY A 262 7.29 -13.27 22.83
N LYS A 263 6.68 -13.36 24.02
CA LYS A 263 5.42 -14.08 24.27
C LYS A 263 4.24 -13.10 24.30
N LEU A 264 3.12 -13.48 23.68
CA LEU A 264 1.83 -12.81 23.84
C LEU A 264 1.09 -13.43 25.04
N LEU A 265 0.80 -12.63 26.05
CA LEU A 265 0.10 -13.04 27.27
C LEU A 265 -1.27 -12.36 27.33
N CYS A 266 -2.28 -13.09 27.81
CA CYS A 266 -3.60 -12.52 28.02
C CYS A 266 -3.54 -11.40 29.07
N PRO A 267 -4.07 -10.20 28.78
CA PRO A 267 -4.02 -9.07 29.72
C PRO A 267 -4.72 -9.37 31.04
N SER A 268 -5.85 -10.09 30.97
CA SER A 268 -6.68 -10.49 32.11
C SER A 268 -6.10 -11.68 32.89
N CYS A 269 -6.01 -12.86 32.28
CA CYS A 269 -5.67 -14.10 33.01
C CYS A 269 -4.20 -14.55 32.92
N LYS A 270 -3.35 -13.76 32.24
CA LYS A 270 -1.91 -14.01 31.99
C LYS A 270 -1.58 -15.32 31.27
N ALA A 271 -2.57 -16.07 30.76
CA ALA A 271 -2.33 -17.27 29.96
C ALA A 271 -1.53 -16.94 28.69
N LYS A 272 -0.61 -17.81 28.29
CA LYS A 272 0.13 -17.68 27.02
C LYS A 272 -0.84 -17.87 25.85
N LEU A 273 -0.96 -16.84 25.02
CA LEU A 273 -1.80 -16.81 23.82
C LEU A 273 -1.02 -17.12 22.55
N GLY A 274 0.27 -16.81 22.53
CA GLY A 274 1.12 -17.01 21.37
C GLY A 274 2.48 -16.32 21.51
N SER A 275 2.99 -15.80 20.40
CA SER A 275 4.31 -15.17 20.30
C SER A 275 4.32 -14.05 19.28
N TRP A 276 5.26 -13.12 19.42
CA TRP A 276 5.49 -12.06 18.48
C TRP A 276 6.96 -12.01 18.06
N ASN A 277 7.23 -11.50 16.85
CA ASN A 277 8.56 -11.31 16.30
C ASN A 277 8.53 -10.17 15.26
N TRP A 278 9.31 -9.11 15.47
CA TRP A 278 9.39 -7.95 14.57
C TRP A 278 10.15 -8.21 13.27
N ILE A 279 11.07 -9.17 13.28
CA ILE A 279 11.80 -9.60 12.07
C ILE A 279 10.86 -10.42 11.19
N GLY A 280 10.03 -11.26 11.82
CA GLY A 280 9.06 -12.13 11.18
C GLY A 280 9.30 -13.60 11.49
N VAL A 281 8.36 -14.44 11.06
CA VAL A 281 8.43 -15.90 11.24
C VAL A 281 7.99 -16.62 9.98
N LYS A 282 8.53 -17.81 9.75
CA LYS A 282 8.03 -18.72 8.73
C LYS A 282 6.77 -19.41 9.26
N CYS A 283 5.64 -19.15 8.63
CA CYS A 283 4.38 -19.79 8.99
C CYS A 283 4.36 -21.27 8.55
N ASN A 284 3.46 -22.07 9.13
CA ASN A 284 3.29 -23.47 8.76
C ASN A 284 2.91 -23.64 7.28
N CYS A 285 2.21 -22.67 6.70
CA CYS A 285 1.89 -22.58 5.28
C CYS A 285 3.08 -22.20 4.38
N LYS A 286 4.29 -22.08 4.95
CA LYS A 286 5.56 -21.72 4.32
C LYS A 286 5.75 -20.26 3.95
N CYS A 287 4.73 -19.41 4.05
CA CYS A 287 4.85 -17.98 3.85
C CYS A 287 5.62 -17.33 5.00
N PHE A 288 6.49 -16.37 4.67
CA PHE A 288 7.19 -15.55 5.66
C PHE A 288 6.31 -14.35 6.01
N VAL A 289 5.93 -14.22 7.28
CA VAL A 289 5.09 -13.11 7.77
C VAL A 289 5.99 -12.18 8.58
N SER A 290 6.03 -10.90 8.22
CA SER A 290 6.91 -9.90 8.83
C SER A 290 6.26 -8.51 8.85
N PRO A 291 6.11 -7.86 10.02
CA PRO A 291 6.33 -8.42 11.36
C PRO A 291 5.29 -9.51 11.67
N ALA A 292 5.45 -10.25 12.76
CA ALA A 292 4.59 -11.38 13.09
C ALA A 292 4.06 -11.30 14.52
N PHE A 293 2.74 -11.17 14.69
CA PHE A 293 2.05 -11.30 15.98
C PHE A 293 1.09 -12.48 15.90
N GLN A 294 1.58 -13.65 16.31
CA GLN A 294 0.90 -14.92 16.09
C GLN A 294 0.16 -15.39 17.34
N LEU A 295 -1.14 -15.66 17.18
CA LEU A 295 -1.97 -16.29 18.20
C LEU A 295 -2.11 -17.80 17.93
N VAL A 296 -2.16 -18.59 19.01
CA VAL A 296 -2.32 -20.05 18.94
C VAL A 296 -3.81 -20.40 18.90
N PRO A 297 -4.31 -21.07 17.83
CA PRO A 297 -5.74 -21.38 17.68
C PRO A 297 -6.36 -22.13 18.86
N SER A 298 -5.63 -23.04 19.51
CA SER A 298 -6.13 -23.78 20.68
C SER A 298 -6.25 -22.94 21.95
N ARG A 299 -5.66 -21.74 21.98
CA ARG A 299 -5.69 -20.78 23.10
C ARG A 299 -6.70 -19.65 22.88
N THR A 300 -7.28 -19.55 21.70
CA THR A 300 -8.26 -18.53 21.30
C THR A 300 -9.56 -19.15 20.80
N HIS A 301 -10.61 -18.36 20.70
CA HIS A 301 -11.85 -18.71 19.99
C HIS A 301 -12.53 -17.45 19.44
N CYS A 302 -13.45 -17.61 18.49
CA CYS A 302 -14.26 -16.51 17.97
C CYS A 302 -15.61 -16.44 18.70
N ARG A 303 -16.09 -15.22 18.98
CA ARG A 303 -17.43 -14.94 19.52
C ARG A 303 -18.03 -13.74 18.79
N VAL A 304 -19.34 -13.74 18.58
CA VAL A 304 -20.07 -12.55 18.14
C VAL A 304 -20.43 -11.76 19.40
N LEU A 305 -20.08 -10.47 19.42
CA LEU A 305 -20.39 -9.53 20.51
C LEU A 305 -21.47 -8.54 20.09
#